data_AF-A0A7S2MKL9-F1
#
_entry.id   AF-A0A7S2MKL9-F1
#
_cell.length_a   1.000
_cell.length_b   1.000
_cell.length_c   1.000
_cell.angle_alpha   90.00
_cell.angle_beta   90.00
_cell.angle_gamma   90.00
#
_symmetry.space_group_name_H-M   'P 1'
#
loop_
_entity.id
_entity.type
_entity.pdbx_description
1 polymer ?
#
loop_
_entity_poly.entity_id
_entity_poly.type
_entity_poly.pdbx_seq_one_letter_code
_entity_poly.pdbx_strand_id
1 'polypeptide(L)'
;RRPAAAPAAAAPVAPTRPRIEVIPSAATWFARRPPVLKRPRVEVVRSLKGLSTGAGDCADARLEAERVLTKALLELTGDLKGEYYPLAGSDTFPMRPGGMTADEQQSLAKLSLLPPARQGDVSSRGVFATDLGDAGAWINEAQHVRLVVLKSGDAGAVALRQFERAIDGALQQDGFSLV
;
A
#
# COMPACT_ATOMS: atom_id res chain seq x y z
N ARG A 1 56.24 52.27 -60.25
CA ARG A 1 57.31 52.14 -59.24
C ARG A 1 57.03 53.09 -58.08
N ARG A 2 56.61 52.58 -56.93
CA ARG A 2 56.69 53.28 -55.64
C ARG A 2 56.90 52.19 -54.57
N PRO A 3 58.03 52.18 -53.84
CA PRO A 3 58.31 51.12 -52.90
C PRO A 3 57.52 51.31 -51.61
N ALA A 4 57.20 50.16 -51.01
CA ALA A 4 56.45 49.98 -49.79
C ALA A 4 57.14 50.60 -48.56
N ALA A 5 56.35 51.21 -47.69
CA ALA A 5 56.75 51.60 -46.35
C ALA A 5 56.81 50.38 -45.43
N ALA A 6 57.83 50.34 -44.57
CA ALA A 6 58.10 49.29 -43.60
C ALA A 6 56.94 49.09 -42.59
N PRO A 7 56.64 47.85 -42.16
CA PRO A 7 55.68 47.59 -41.11
C PRO A 7 56.28 47.77 -39.71
N ALA A 8 55.49 48.39 -38.83
CA ALA A 8 55.80 48.68 -37.45
C ALA A 8 55.67 47.44 -36.52
N ALA A 9 56.66 47.34 -35.64
CA ALA A 9 56.72 46.70 -34.32
C ALA A 9 55.66 45.64 -33.90
N ALA A 10 56.17 44.45 -33.63
CA ALA A 10 55.51 43.35 -32.94
C ALA A 10 55.28 43.65 -31.44
N ALA A 11 54.09 43.31 -30.94
CA ALA A 11 53.79 43.21 -29.50
C ALA A 11 53.67 41.73 -29.10
N PRO A 12 54.18 41.31 -27.92
CA PRO A 12 54.20 39.90 -27.52
C PRO A 12 52.84 39.44 -27.01
N VAL A 13 52.32 38.35 -27.60
CA VAL A 13 51.10 37.65 -27.14
C VAL A 13 51.44 36.84 -25.88
N ALA A 14 50.79 37.18 -24.77
CA ALA A 14 50.86 36.41 -23.52
C ALA A 14 50.13 35.06 -23.65
N PRO A 15 50.66 33.95 -23.09
CA PRO A 15 50.01 32.65 -23.18
C PRO A 15 48.83 32.56 -22.20
N THR A 16 47.61 32.47 -22.72
CA THR A 16 46.40 32.12 -21.96
C THR A 16 46.47 30.66 -21.52
N ARG A 17 46.55 30.41 -20.21
CA ARG A 17 46.40 29.06 -19.63
C ARG A 17 44.96 28.56 -19.87
N PRO A 18 44.75 27.32 -20.34
CA PRO A 18 43.40 26.78 -20.44
C PRO A 18 42.82 26.58 -19.03
N ARG A 19 41.62 27.13 -18.82
CA ARG A 19 40.81 26.96 -17.62
C ARG A 19 40.36 25.50 -17.57
N ILE A 20 40.91 24.72 -16.66
CA ILE A 20 40.44 23.35 -16.39
C ILE A 20 39.03 23.48 -15.82
N GLU A 21 38.03 23.13 -16.61
CA GLU A 21 36.66 22.96 -16.12
C GLU A 21 36.61 21.68 -15.30
N VAL A 22 36.37 21.84 -14.00
CA VAL A 22 36.11 20.73 -13.09
C VAL A 22 34.76 20.14 -13.45
N ILE A 23 34.76 19.00 -14.12
CA ILE A 23 33.56 18.19 -14.33
C ILE A 23 33.11 17.71 -12.94
N PRO A 24 31.87 17.99 -12.50
CA PRO A 24 31.42 17.51 -11.20
C PRO A 24 31.39 15.97 -11.21
N SER A 25 32.05 15.40 -10.21
CA SER A 25 32.21 13.96 -9.99
C SER A 25 30.87 13.21 -10.10
N ALA A 26 30.89 12.08 -10.81
CA ALA A 26 29.77 11.22 -11.17
C ALA A 26 29.10 10.48 -9.99
N ALA A 27 29.05 11.08 -8.80
CA ALA A 27 28.70 10.37 -7.56
C ALA A 27 27.32 10.69 -6.97
N THR A 28 26.47 11.50 -7.62
CA THR A 28 25.20 11.97 -7.00
C THR A 28 23.91 11.53 -7.71
N TRP A 29 23.98 10.62 -8.69
CA TRP A 29 22.81 10.30 -9.53
C TRP A 29 22.00 9.05 -9.12
N PHE A 30 22.40 8.26 -8.11
CA PHE A 30 21.73 6.99 -7.81
C PHE A 30 21.41 6.77 -6.31
N ALA A 31 20.66 7.69 -5.71
CA ALA A 31 20.00 7.42 -4.42
C ALA A 31 18.47 7.55 -4.49
N ARG A 32 17.87 7.53 -5.68
CA ARG A 32 16.45 7.22 -5.81
C ARG A 32 16.33 5.70 -5.67
N ARG A 33 15.97 5.23 -4.46
CA ARG A 33 15.49 3.84 -4.28
C ARG A 33 14.55 3.55 -5.45
N PRO A 34 14.79 2.48 -6.23
CA PRO A 34 13.88 2.15 -7.32
C PRO A 34 12.47 2.07 -6.72
N PRO A 35 11.46 2.71 -7.33
CA PRO A 35 10.10 2.58 -6.84
C PRO A 35 9.81 1.08 -6.77
N VAL A 36 9.45 0.60 -5.58
CA VAL A 36 9.07 -0.79 -5.40
C VAL A 36 7.95 -1.06 -6.40
N LEU A 37 8.20 -1.91 -7.39
CA LEU A 37 7.21 -2.28 -8.41
C LEU A 37 6.03 -2.94 -7.67
N LYS A 38 5.02 -2.13 -7.37
CA LYS A 38 3.80 -2.61 -6.73
C LYS A 38 3.11 -3.53 -7.72
N ARG A 39 2.77 -4.74 -7.28
CA ARG A 39 2.00 -5.66 -8.12
C ARG A 39 0.68 -4.98 -8.50
N PRO A 40 0.28 -5.01 -9.78
CA PRO A 40 -1.03 -4.53 -10.19
C PRO A 40 -2.12 -5.24 -9.38
N ARG A 41 -2.92 -4.45 -8.67
CA ARG A 41 -3.99 -4.93 -7.80
C ARG A 41 -5.22 -4.06 -7.97
N VAL A 42 -6.39 -4.66 -7.80
CA VAL A 42 -7.67 -3.94 -7.79
C VAL A 42 -8.12 -3.84 -6.34
N GLU A 43 -8.52 -2.65 -5.93
CA GLU A 43 -8.91 -2.36 -4.56
C GLU A 43 -10.26 -1.68 -4.54
N VAL A 44 -11.08 -2.01 -3.53
CA VAL A 44 -12.33 -1.30 -3.26
C VAL A 44 -12.44 -1.01 -1.78
N VAL A 45 -12.97 0.16 -1.46
CA VAL A 45 -13.17 0.60 -0.08
C VAL A 45 -14.66 0.73 0.16
N ARG A 46 -15.13 0.20 1.29
CA ARG A 46 -16.52 0.22 1.71
C ARG A 46 -16.65 0.55 3.18
N SER A 47 -17.82 1.05 3.54
CA SER A 47 -18.18 1.36 4.92
C SER A 47 -19.43 0.60 5.31
N LEU A 48 -19.47 0.08 6.54
CA LEU A 48 -20.70 -0.45 7.11
C LEU A 48 -21.74 0.65 7.32
N LYS A 49 -22.97 0.40 6.88
CA LYS A 49 -24.10 1.31 7.07
C LYS A 49 -24.43 1.46 8.56
N GLY A 50 -24.49 2.71 9.04
CA GLY A 50 -24.89 3.02 10.42
C GLY A 50 -23.74 3.09 11.43
N LEU A 51 -22.52 2.73 11.04
CA LEU A 51 -21.31 2.99 11.82
C LEU A 51 -20.57 4.19 11.22
N SER A 52 -20.13 5.10 12.08
CA SER A 52 -19.25 6.20 11.67
C SER A 52 -17.83 5.68 11.44
N THR A 53 -17.11 6.27 10.48
CA THR A 53 -15.71 5.97 10.14
C THR A 53 -14.78 7.17 10.39
N GLY A 54 -15.25 8.14 11.18
CA GLY A 54 -14.59 9.42 11.41
C GLY A 54 -13.58 9.40 12.56
N ALA A 55 -12.82 10.49 12.69
CA ALA A 55 -11.85 10.68 13.78
C ALA A 55 -12.47 10.64 15.19
N GLY A 56 -13.80 10.64 15.32
CA GLY A 56 -14.55 10.54 16.57
C GLY A 56 -15.19 9.17 16.83
N ASP A 57 -14.86 8.12 16.06
CA ASP A 57 -15.44 6.80 16.31
C ASP A 57 -15.02 6.28 17.68
N CYS A 58 -16.00 5.80 18.43
CA CYS A 58 -15.74 5.12 19.69
C CYS A 58 -15.01 3.80 19.42
N ALA A 59 -14.08 3.41 20.29
CA ALA A 59 -13.36 2.15 20.19
C ALA A 59 -14.33 0.95 20.09
N ASP A 60 -15.48 1.03 20.77
CA ASP A 60 -16.53 0.00 20.72
C ASP A 60 -17.15 -0.17 19.33
N ALA A 61 -17.34 0.92 18.58
CA ALA A 61 -17.88 0.84 17.21
C ALA A 61 -16.90 0.14 16.27
N ARG A 62 -15.59 0.35 16.46
CA ARG A 62 -14.53 -0.31 15.69
C ARG A 62 -14.42 -1.80 16.05
N LEU A 63 -14.58 -2.14 17.33
CA LEU A 63 -14.63 -3.52 17.82
C LEU A 63 -15.84 -4.27 17.22
N GLU A 64 -17.02 -3.67 17.22
CA GLU A 64 -18.20 -4.29 16.60
C GLU A 64 -18.03 -4.42 15.08
N ALA A 65 -17.47 -3.41 14.41
CA ALA A 65 -17.15 -3.52 12.98
C ALA A 65 -16.18 -4.67 12.71
N GLU A 66 -15.12 -4.80 13.51
CA GLU A 66 -14.16 -5.92 13.39
C GLU A 66 -14.86 -7.27 13.63
N ARG A 67 -15.70 -7.38 14.64
CA ARG A 67 -16.41 -8.62 14.99
C ARG A 67 -17.32 -9.09 13.87
N VAL A 68 -18.14 -8.18 13.33
CA VAL A 68 -19.10 -8.46 12.26
C VAL A 68 -18.37 -8.78 10.95
N LEU A 69 -17.36 -7.99 10.58
CA LEU A 69 -16.59 -8.21 9.36
C LEU A 69 -15.78 -9.51 9.42
N THR A 70 -15.10 -9.78 10.54
CA THR A 70 -14.30 -11.00 10.70
C THR A 70 -15.18 -12.23 10.66
N LYS A 71 -16.36 -12.19 11.30
CA LYS A 71 -17.33 -13.29 11.21
C LYS A 71 -17.75 -13.54 9.76
N ALA A 72 -18.17 -12.49 9.05
CA ALA A 72 -18.57 -12.60 7.64
C ALA A 72 -17.44 -13.11 6.74
N LEU A 73 -16.19 -12.70 7.00
CA LEU A 73 -15.01 -13.14 6.25
C LEU A 73 -14.63 -14.60 6.53
N LEU A 74 -14.78 -15.07 7.78
CA LEU A 74 -14.50 -16.46 8.17
C LEU A 74 -15.57 -17.45 7.69
N GLU A 75 -16.80 -16.97 7.45
CA GLU A 75 -17.88 -17.76 6.84
C GLU A 75 -17.70 -17.95 5.33
N LEU A 76 -16.77 -17.23 4.69
CA LEU A 76 -16.49 -17.40 3.26
C LEU A 76 -15.88 -18.76 2.96
N THR A 77 -16.43 -19.41 1.94
CA THR A 77 -15.99 -20.74 1.48
C THR A 77 -15.43 -20.72 0.07
N GLY A 78 -14.71 -21.77 -0.32
CA GLY A 78 -14.14 -21.93 -1.67
C GLY A 78 -12.86 -21.11 -1.86
N ASP A 79 -12.74 -20.44 -3.01
CA ASP A 79 -11.54 -19.67 -3.39
C ASP A 79 -11.31 -18.41 -2.53
N LEU A 80 -12.32 -18.01 -1.76
CA LEU A 80 -12.30 -16.85 -0.86
C LEU A 80 -12.06 -17.25 0.60
N LYS A 81 -11.88 -18.55 0.86
CA LYS A 81 -11.51 -19.04 2.19
C LYS A 81 -10.14 -18.51 2.58
N GLY A 82 -10.02 -18.10 3.84
CA GLY A 82 -8.79 -17.56 4.36
C GLY A 82 -8.79 -17.44 5.87
N GLU A 83 -7.75 -16.79 6.35
CA GLU A 83 -7.55 -16.53 7.77
C GLU A 83 -7.51 -15.03 8.04
N TYR A 84 -7.98 -14.66 9.23
CA TYR A 84 -7.89 -13.30 9.74
C TYR A 84 -6.68 -13.15 10.64
N TYR A 85 -5.87 -12.13 10.33
CA TYR A 85 -4.65 -11.79 11.05
C TYR A 85 -4.78 -10.41 11.68
N PRO A 86 -5.02 -10.31 13.00
CA PRO A 86 -4.98 -9.03 13.70
C PRO A 86 -3.60 -8.39 13.59
N LEU A 87 -3.53 -7.05 13.57
CA LEU A 87 -2.24 -6.34 13.58
C LEU A 87 -1.43 -6.67 14.84
N ALA A 88 -0.09 -6.64 14.71
CA ALA A 88 0.82 -6.91 15.81
C ALA A 88 0.54 -5.97 17.00
N GLY A 89 0.21 -6.54 18.16
CA GLY A 89 -0.18 -5.80 19.36
C GLY A 89 -1.68 -5.50 19.50
N SER A 90 -2.55 -6.06 18.65
CA SER A 90 -4.00 -6.07 18.89
C SER A 90 -4.41 -7.31 19.68
N ASP A 91 -4.98 -7.13 20.86
CA ASP A 91 -5.60 -8.19 21.68
C ASP A 91 -7.12 -8.28 21.50
N THR A 92 -7.67 -7.56 20.51
CA THR A 92 -9.11 -7.48 20.27
C THR A 92 -9.69 -8.76 19.66
N PHE A 93 -8.84 -9.63 19.10
CA PHE A 93 -9.27 -10.86 18.47
C PHE A 93 -8.94 -12.10 19.33
N PRO A 94 -9.97 -12.80 19.87
CA PRO A 94 -9.76 -13.85 20.87
C PRO A 94 -9.12 -15.12 20.31
N MET A 95 -9.19 -15.39 18.99
CA MET A 95 -8.55 -16.59 18.44
C MET A 95 -7.02 -16.46 18.31
N ARG A 96 -6.48 -15.24 18.37
CA ARG A 96 -5.03 -14.99 18.33
C ARG A 96 -4.63 -13.84 19.26
N PRO A 97 -4.49 -14.09 20.56
CA PRO A 97 -3.95 -13.10 21.49
C PRO A 97 -2.51 -12.76 21.10
N GLY A 98 -2.15 -11.47 21.01
CA GLY A 98 -0.82 -11.00 20.63
C GLY A 98 -0.59 -10.64 19.17
N GLY A 99 -1.58 -10.82 18.28
CA GLY A 99 -1.49 -10.35 16.89
C GLY A 99 -0.80 -11.32 15.90
N MET A 100 -0.40 -10.78 14.75
CA MET A 100 0.33 -11.48 13.69
C MET A 100 1.80 -11.73 14.06
N THR A 101 2.33 -12.91 13.72
CA THR A 101 3.75 -13.24 13.90
C THR A 101 4.64 -12.54 12.86
N ALA A 102 5.94 -12.39 13.16
CA ALA A 102 6.88 -11.74 12.25
C ALA A 102 6.99 -12.44 10.88
N ASP A 103 6.86 -13.77 10.83
CA ASP A 103 6.89 -14.56 9.60
C ASP A 103 5.66 -14.33 8.72
N GLU A 104 4.48 -14.23 9.34
CA GLU A 104 3.22 -13.91 8.64
C GLU A 104 3.25 -12.49 8.12
N GLN A 105 3.77 -11.55 8.91
CA GLN A 105 3.96 -10.17 8.49
C GLN A 105 4.88 -10.09 7.27
N GLN A 106 5.97 -10.87 7.26
CA GLN A 106 6.85 -10.97 6.09
C GLN A 106 6.14 -11.62 4.89
N SER A 107 5.30 -12.63 5.12
CA SER A 107 4.56 -13.32 4.05
C SER A 107 3.53 -12.39 3.40
N LEU A 108 2.77 -11.64 4.20
CA LEU A 108 1.83 -10.63 3.70
C LEU A 108 2.53 -9.43 3.06
N ALA A 109 3.70 -9.03 3.58
CA ALA A 109 4.53 -8.01 2.95
C ALA A 109 5.02 -8.47 1.56
N LYS A 110 5.44 -9.74 1.42
CA LYS A 110 5.83 -10.34 0.12
C LYS A 110 4.64 -10.38 -0.85
N LEU A 111 3.45 -10.69 -0.35
CA LEU A 111 2.21 -10.68 -1.14
C LEU A 111 1.69 -9.26 -1.43
N SER A 112 2.28 -8.20 -0.88
CA SER A 112 1.76 -6.83 -0.99
C SER A 112 0.33 -6.68 -0.41
N LEU A 113 -0.03 -7.54 0.54
CA LEU A 113 -1.29 -7.51 1.31
C LEU A 113 -1.11 -6.85 2.67
N LEU A 114 0.11 -6.47 3.07
CA LEU A 114 0.30 -5.74 4.31
C LEU A 114 -0.20 -4.28 4.16
N PRO A 115 -1.06 -3.78 5.06
CA PRO A 115 -1.48 -2.38 5.04
C PRO A 115 -0.29 -1.47 5.29
N PRO A 116 -0.31 -0.23 4.77
CA PRO A 116 0.72 0.75 5.09
C PRO A 116 0.73 0.99 6.60
N ALA A 117 1.94 1.00 7.19
CA ALA A 117 2.11 1.32 8.60
C ALA A 117 1.57 2.74 8.85
N ARG A 118 0.42 2.84 9.51
CA ARG A 118 -0.16 4.11 9.95
C ARG A 118 0.07 4.30 11.44
N GLN A 119 0.64 5.44 11.80
CA GLN A 119 0.71 5.91 13.19
C GLN A 119 -0.71 6.09 13.73
N GLY A 120 -1.00 5.48 14.89
CA GLY A 120 -2.32 5.53 15.54
C GLY A 120 -2.68 4.20 16.21
N ASP A 121 -3.91 4.13 16.75
CA ASP A 121 -4.40 3.00 17.53
C ASP A 121 -4.38 1.70 16.74
N VAL A 122 -3.57 0.73 17.15
CA VAL A 122 -3.43 -0.58 16.49
C VAL A 122 -4.61 -1.50 16.83
N SER A 123 -5.34 -1.18 17.89
CA SER A 123 -6.51 -1.90 18.37
C SER A 123 -7.64 -1.93 17.35
N SER A 124 -8.25 -3.11 17.19
CA SER A 124 -9.35 -3.38 16.27
C SER A 124 -8.99 -3.30 14.77
N ARG A 125 -7.71 -3.41 14.42
CA ARG A 125 -7.23 -3.43 13.04
C ARG A 125 -6.67 -4.80 12.68
N GLY A 126 -6.90 -5.22 11.45
CA GLY A 126 -6.34 -6.48 10.96
C GLY A 126 -6.45 -6.66 9.46
N VAL A 127 -5.93 -7.81 9.03
CA VAL A 127 -5.77 -8.20 7.64
C VAL A 127 -6.32 -9.61 7.49
N PHE A 128 -7.32 -9.76 6.64
CA PHE A 128 -7.72 -11.06 6.14
C PHE A 128 -6.94 -11.38 4.87
N ALA A 129 -6.44 -12.61 4.76
CA ALA A 129 -5.80 -13.08 3.54
C ALA A 129 -6.37 -14.46 3.19
N THR A 130 -6.69 -14.65 1.91
CA THR A 130 -7.10 -15.95 1.38
C THR A 130 -5.94 -16.94 1.42
N ASP A 131 -6.22 -18.23 1.59
CA ASP A 131 -5.21 -19.30 1.59
C ASP A 131 -4.39 -19.33 0.29
N LEU A 132 -5.02 -18.93 -0.82
CA LEU A 132 -4.38 -18.83 -2.14
C LEU A 132 -3.44 -17.62 -2.26
N GLY A 133 -3.54 -16.64 -1.35
CA GLY A 133 -2.77 -15.40 -1.42
C GLY A 133 -3.13 -14.49 -2.59
N ASP A 134 -4.30 -14.69 -3.22
CA ASP A 134 -4.77 -13.93 -4.38
C ASP A 134 -5.63 -12.71 -3.98
N ALA A 135 -6.31 -12.79 -2.84
CA ALA A 135 -7.16 -11.73 -2.32
C ALA A 135 -6.97 -11.54 -0.80
N GLY A 136 -7.36 -10.37 -0.32
CA GLY A 136 -7.35 -10.04 1.09
C GLY A 136 -8.30 -8.89 1.40
N ALA A 137 -8.54 -8.67 2.68
CA ALA A 137 -9.33 -7.55 3.17
C ALA A 137 -8.61 -6.87 4.33
N TRP A 138 -8.58 -5.54 4.34
CA TRP A 138 -8.06 -4.75 5.45
C TRP A 138 -9.24 -4.21 6.24
N ILE A 139 -9.21 -4.40 7.55
CA ILE A 139 -10.25 -3.97 8.47
C ILE A 139 -9.78 -2.72 9.21
N ASN A 140 -10.67 -1.72 9.32
CA ASN A 140 -10.49 -0.50 10.10
C ASN A 140 -9.21 0.30 9.76
N GLU A 141 -8.95 0.55 8.47
CA GLU A 141 -7.76 1.32 8.02
C GLU A 141 -8.05 2.83 7.85
N ALA A 142 -8.81 3.19 6.81
CA ALA A 142 -9.39 4.53 6.59
C ALA A 142 -10.92 4.49 6.65
N GLN A 143 -11.47 3.31 6.42
CA GLN A 143 -12.88 2.95 6.41
C GLN A 143 -12.98 1.57 7.04
N HIS A 144 -14.19 1.09 7.29
CA HIS A 144 -14.43 -0.21 7.94
C HIS A 144 -13.77 -1.38 7.19
N VAL A 145 -13.86 -1.41 5.86
CA VAL A 145 -13.25 -2.49 5.07
C VAL A 145 -12.66 -1.98 3.76
N ARG A 146 -11.48 -2.50 3.42
CA ARG A 146 -10.87 -2.36 2.10
C ARG A 146 -10.56 -3.74 1.55
N LEU A 147 -11.21 -4.12 0.45
CA LEU A 147 -10.93 -5.38 -0.23
C LEU A 147 -9.82 -5.16 -1.25
N VAL A 148 -8.87 -6.08 -1.30
CA VAL A 148 -7.69 -6.03 -2.16
C VAL A 148 -7.60 -7.36 -2.91
N VAL A 149 -7.56 -7.31 -4.24
CA VAL A 149 -7.38 -8.47 -5.10
C VAL A 149 -6.11 -8.27 -5.93
N LEU A 150 -5.17 -9.19 -5.83
CA LEU A 150 -3.87 -9.17 -6.49
C LEU A 150 -3.91 -9.73 -7.92
N LYS A 151 -5.09 -9.63 -8.57
CA LYS A 151 -5.29 -10.00 -9.97
C LYS A 151 -5.41 -8.76 -10.81
N SER A 152 -4.76 -8.79 -11.98
CA SER A 152 -4.73 -7.67 -12.92
C SER A 152 -5.82 -7.83 -13.99
N GLY A 153 -6.32 -6.71 -14.51
CA GLY A 153 -7.28 -6.70 -15.62
C GLY A 153 -8.72 -7.03 -15.21
N ASP A 154 -9.55 -7.39 -16.19
CA ASP A 154 -10.99 -7.63 -15.99
C ASP A 154 -11.28 -8.78 -15.02
N ALA A 155 -10.42 -9.80 -15.00
CA ALA A 155 -10.52 -10.91 -14.06
C ALA A 155 -10.42 -10.44 -12.59
N GLY A 156 -9.56 -9.45 -12.31
CA GLY A 156 -9.44 -8.85 -10.98
C GLY A 156 -10.71 -8.08 -10.59
N ALA A 157 -11.28 -7.31 -11.51
CA ALA A 157 -12.53 -6.59 -11.26
C ALA A 157 -13.73 -7.53 -11.06
N VAL A 158 -13.80 -8.64 -11.79
CA VAL A 158 -14.83 -9.67 -11.61
C VAL A 158 -14.69 -10.35 -10.26
N ALA A 159 -13.48 -10.79 -9.89
CA ALA A 159 -13.21 -11.42 -8.61
C ALA A 159 -13.51 -10.48 -7.43
N LEU A 160 -13.17 -9.20 -7.56
CA LEU A 160 -13.47 -8.19 -6.54
C LEU A 160 -14.98 -7.97 -6.37
N ARG A 161 -15.76 -7.93 -7.46
CA ARG A 161 -17.23 -7.85 -7.38
C ARG A 161 -17.85 -9.11 -6.77
N GLN A 162 -17.30 -10.29 -7.07
CA GLN A 162 -17.74 -11.54 -6.45
C GLN A 162 -17.46 -11.54 -4.95
N PHE A 163 -16.27 -11.08 -4.56
CA PHE A 163 -15.86 -10.98 -3.16
C PHE A 163 -16.74 -9.98 -2.40
N GLU A 164 -16.99 -8.81 -2.97
CA GLU A 164 -17.92 -7.81 -2.41
C GLU A 164 -19.33 -8.39 -2.22
N ARG A 165 -19.87 -9.08 -3.22
CA ARG A 165 -21.20 -9.72 -3.13
C ARG A 165 -21.25 -10.83 -2.08
N ALA A 166 -20.19 -11.61 -1.94
CA ALA A 166 -20.12 -12.67 -0.95
C ALA A 166 -20.12 -12.10 0.47
N ILE A 167 -19.34 -11.04 0.70
CA ILE A 167 -19.31 -10.34 1.99
C ILE A 167 -20.64 -9.64 2.26
N ASP A 168 -21.22 -8.94 1.29
CA ASP A 168 -22.51 -8.28 1.49
C ASP A 168 -23.62 -9.31 1.79
N GLY A 169 -23.59 -10.47 1.12
CA GLY A 169 -24.50 -11.57 1.42
C GLY A 169 -24.36 -12.11 2.86
N ALA A 170 -23.13 -12.26 3.36
CA ALA A 170 -22.88 -12.68 4.74
C ALA A 170 -23.29 -11.59 5.75
N LEU A 171 -22.98 -10.32 5.46
CA LEU A 171 -23.34 -9.19 6.32
C LEU A 171 -24.85 -8.98 6.42
N GLN A 172 -25.58 -9.21 5.32
CA GLN A 172 -27.05 -9.11 5.31
C GLN A 172 -27.71 -10.14 6.24
N GLN A 173 -27.08 -11.30 6.46
CA GLN A 173 -27.58 -12.29 7.43
C GLN A 173 -27.52 -11.76 8.87
N ASP A 174 -26.53 -10.91 9.17
CA ASP A 174 -26.37 -10.24 10.45
C ASP A 174 -27.09 -8.88 10.52
N GLY A 175 -27.81 -8.49 9.47
CA GLY A 175 -28.56 -7.23 9.39
C GLY A 175 -27.73 -6.00 9.07
N PHE A 176 -26.47 -6.18 8.63
CA PHE A 176 -25.59 -5.10 8.19
C PHE A 176 -25.55 -5.02 6.65
N SER A 177 -25.14 -3.88 6.12
CA SER A 177 -24.97 -3.70 4.67
C SER A 177 -23.78 -2.80 4.37
N LEU A 178 -23.09 -3.06 3.26
CA LEU A 178 -21.99 -2.24 2.77
C LEU A 178 -22.52 -1.03 1.96
N VAL A 179 -21.87 0.12 2.12
CA VAL A 179 -22.13 1.37 1.39
C VAL A 179 -20.83 1.89 0.77
#